data_AF-A0A2H5PY19-F1
#
_entry.id   AF-A0A2H5PY19-F1
#
_cell.length_a   1.000
_cell.length_b   1.000
_cell.length_c   1.000
_cell.angle_alpha   90.00
_cell.angle_beta   90.00
_cell.angle_gamma   90.00
#
_symmetry.space_group_name_H-M   'P 1'
#
loop_
_entity.id
_entity.type
_entity.pdbx_description
1 polymer ?
#
loop_
_entity_poly.entity_id
_entity_poly.type
_entity_poly.pdbx_seq_one_letter_code
_entity_poly.pdbx_strand_id
1 'polypeptide(L)'
;MAVVFLGINNCSSVIPNVARERTVMYREVKDLLGFTLHGLMHLHSYPMIGYYGSAYKKIPNWWIWLYYMMPTSWALNGMITSQYGDIDKEIIVFGETKSLSSFLEDYFGFHHDRLPITAVVLIFYPLVLAFLFAYCIGKLNFLRR
;
A
#
# COMPACT_ATOMS: atom_id res chain seq x y z
N MET A 1 -17.62 -33.41 45.59
CA MET A 1 -17.29 -31.97 45.54
C MET A 1 -15.78 -31.65 45.54
N ALA A 2 -14.89 -32.50 46.08
CA ALA A 2 -13.44 -32.22 46.10
C ALA A 2 -12.72 -32.39 44.73
N VAL A 3 -13.18 -33.30 43.86
CA VAL A 3 -12.53 -33.58 42.56
C VAL A 3 -12.72 -32.44 41.55
N VAL A 4 -13.85 -31.72 41.62
CA VAL A 4 -14.14 -30.56 40.75
C VAL A 4 -13.25 -29.37 41.10
N PHE A 5 -12.95 -29.17 42.39
CA PHE A 5 -12.07 -28.09 42.85
C PHE A 5 -10.59 -28.32 42.49
N LEU A 6 -10.11 -29.57 42.52
CA LEU A 6 -8.74 -29.90 42.10
C LEU A 6 -8.54 -29.78 40.57
N GLY A 7 -9.57 -30.06 39.78
CA GLY A 7 -9.55 -29.88 38.33
C GLY A 7 -9.55 -28.41 37.90
N ILE A 8 -10.39 -27.57 38.53
CA ILE A 8 -10.47 -26.13 38.23
C ILE A 8 -9.16 -25.42 38.58
N ASN A 9 -8.54 -25.72 39.73
CA ASN A 9 -7.26 -25.11 40.12
C ASN A 9 -6.09 -25.46 39.18
N ASN A 10 -6.11 -26.65 38.55
CA ASN A 10 -5.11 -27.03 37.56
C ASN A 10 -5.35 -26.38 36.18
N CYS A 11 -6.61 -26.12 35.80
CA CYS A 11 -6.89 -25.41 34.55
C CYS A 11 -6.53 -23.92 34.63
N SER A 12 -6.63 -23.29 35.81
CA SER A 12 -6.32 -21.87 36.03
C SER A 12 -4.87 -21.49 35.75
N SER A 13 -3.92 -22.41 35.96
CA SER A 13 -2.49 -22.16 35.72
C SER A 13 -2.10 -22.19 34.24
N VAL A 14 -2.93 -22.80 33.39
CA VAL A 14 -2.69 -22.92 31.94
C VAL A 14 -3.33 -21.76 31.15
N ILE A 15 -4.40 -21.14 31.68
CA ILE A 15 -5.07 -19.98 31.08
C ILE A 15 -4.10 -18.83 30.71
N PRO A 16 -3.18 -18.36 31.60
CA PRO A 16 -2.26 -17.29 31.25
C PRO A 16 -1.23 -17.69 30.18
N ASN A 17 -0.83 -18.96 30.13
CA ASN A 17 0.11 -19.45 29.11
C ASN A 17 -0.58 -19.52 27.73
N VAL A 18 -1.80 -20.04 27.66
CA VAL A 18 -2.61 -20.06 26.44
C VAL A 18 -2.97 -18.65 25.98
N ALA A 19 -3.25 -17.72 26.90
CA ALA A 19 -3.48 -16.31 26.57
C ALA A 19 -2.22 -15.63 26.01
N ARG A 20 -1.05 -15.92 26.61
CA ARG A 20 0.25 -15.43 26.11
C ARG A 20 0.52 -15.97 24.70
N GLU A 21 0.36 -17.28 24.48
CA GLU A 21 0.56 -17.92 23.17
C GLU A 21 -0.40 -17.38 22.11
N ARG A 22 -1.68 -17.16 22.44
CA ARG A 22 -2.63 -16.49 21.53
C ARG A 22 -2.14 -15.09 21.15
N THR A 23 -1.70 -14.31 22.12
CA THR A 23 -1.23 -12.93 21.88
C THR A 23 0.05 -12.90 21.05
N VAL A 24 0.97 -13.84 21.27
CA VAL A 24 2.17 -14.01 20.44
C VAL A 24 1.80 -14.42 19.02
N MET A 25 0.94 -15.43 18.84
CA MET A 25 0.45 -15.82 17.51
C MET A 25 -0.23 -14.66 16.78
N TYR A 26 -1.05 -13.84 17.46
CA TYR A 26 -1.66 -12.66 16.82
C TYR A 26 -0.63 -11.60 16.43
N ARG A 27 0.44 -11.40 17.20
CA ARG A 27 1.54 -10.49 16.83
C ARG A 27 2.32 -11.04 15.64
N GLU A 28 2.77 -12.28 15.72
CA GLU A 28 3.53 -12.94 14.65
C GLU A 28 2.73 -13.00 13.35
N VAL A 29 1.44 -13.38 13.40
CA VAL A 29 0.58 -13.41 12.20
C VAL A 29 0.34 -12.00 11.64
N LYS A 30 0.18 -10.98 12.50
CA LYS A 30 0.07 -9.59 12.05
C LYS A 30 1.36 -9.11 11.39
N ASP A 31 2.51 -9.44 11.98
CA ASP A 31 3.82 -9.06 11.48
C ASP A 31 4.15 -9.80 10.18
N LEU A 32 3.83 -11.09 10.08
CA LEU A 32 3.98 -11.90 8.86
C LEU A 32 3.04 -11.41 7.75
N LEU A 33 1.79 -11.09 8.07
CA LEU A 33 0.84 -10.49 7.13
C LEU A 33 1.34 -9.12 6.67
N GLY A 34 1.87 -8.30 7.58
CA GLY A 34 2.49 -7.00 7.27
C GLY A 34 3.70 -7.14 6.36
N PHE A 35 4.61 -8.08 6.64
CA PHE A 35 5.81 -8.34 5.86
C PHE A 35 5.48 -8.89 4.48
N THR A 36 4.46 -9.75 4.38
CA THR A 36 3.99 -10.32 3.12
C THR A 36 3.30 -9.28 2.24
N LEU A 37 2.45 -8.42 2.83
CA LEU A 37 1.85 -7.29 2.11
C LEU A 37 2.91 -6.29 1.66
N HIS A 38 3.86 -5.94 2.53
CA HIS A 38 4.94 -5.01 2.21
C HIS A 38 5.86 -5.57 1.10
N GLY A 39 6.18 -6.87 1.15
CA GLY A 39 6.95 -7.57 0.12
C GLY A 39 6.22 -7.62 -1.22
N LEU A 40 4.92 -7.90 -1.23
CA LEU A 40 4.10 -7.90 -2.45
C LEU A 40 3.99 -6.49 -3.07
N MET A 41 3.88 -5.45 -2.24
CA MET A 41 3.86 -4.04 -2.66
C MET A 41 5.22 -3.62 -3.26
N HIS A 42 6.34 -4.03 -2.66
CA HIS A 42 7.67 -3.77 -3.20
C HIS A 42 7.91 -4.52 -4.52
N LEU A 43 7.51 -5.78 -4.62
CA LEU A 43 7.72 -6.57 -5.84
C LEU A 43 6.97 -6.02 -7.05
N HIS A 44 5.85 -5.32 -6.83
CA HIS A 44 5.07 -4.66 -7.90
C HIS A 44 5.52 -3.21 -8.17
N SER A 45 6.14 -2.52 -7.21
CA SER A 45 6.57 -1.13 -7.38
C SER A 45 7.87 -0.98 -8.19
N TYR A 46 8.81 -1.92 -8.07
CA TYR A 46 10.09 -1.88 -8.79
C TYR A 46 9.97 -1.99 -10.32
N PRO A 47 9.07 -2.81 -10.88
CA PRO A 47 8.74 -2.74 -12.30
C PRO A 47 8.14 -1.38 -12.66
N MET A 48 7.26 -0.82 -11.81
CA MET A 48 6.53 0.43 -12.08
C MET A 48 7.41 1.66 -12.17
N ILE A 49 8.43 1.81 -11.32
CA ILE A 49 9.40 2.92 -11.44
C ILE A 49 10.09 2.92 -12.81
N GLY A 50 10.42 1.74 -13.36
CA GLY A 50 10.88 1.59 -14.74
C GLY A 50 9.79 1.85 -15.80
N TYR A 51 8.53 1.50 -15.52
CA TYR A 51 7.39 1.76 -16.42
C TYR A 51 7.07 3.27 -16.58
N TYR A 52 7.26 4.10 -15.54
CA TYR A 52 7.06 5.56 -15.62
C TYR A 52 7.97 6.21 -16.66
N GLY A 53 9.23 5.79 -16.73
CA GLY A 53 10.24 6.42 -17.58
C GLY A 53 10.39 5.84 -18.98
N SER A 54 9.44 5.07 -19.52
CA SER A 54 9.58 4.55 -20.90
C SER A 54 8.28 4.06 -21.56
N ALA A 55 7.26 3.70 -20.78
CA ALA A 55 6.27 2.73 -21.26
C ALA A 55 4.80 3.15 -21.17
N TYR A 56 4.41 4.28 -20.57
CA TYR A 56 2.97 4.59 -20.43
C TYR A 56 2.24 4.66 -21.78
N LYS A 57 2.90 5.17 -22.84
CA LYS A 57 2.38 5.18 -24.22
C LYS A 57 2.40 3.81 -24.93
N LYS A 58 3.16 2.84 -24.41
CA LYS A 58 3.31 1.48 -24.98
C LYS A 58 2.42 0.44 -24.32
N ILE A 59 1.68 0.80 -23.26
CA ILE A 59 0.80 -0.12 -22.53
C ILE A 59 -0.55 -0.22 -23.26
N PRO A 60 -1.10 -1.43 -23.48
CA PRO A 60 -2.44 -1.57 -24.05
C PRO A 60 -3.48 -0.97 -23.11
N ASN A 61 -4.52 -0.33 -23.66
CA ASN A 61 -5.55 0.36 -22.87
C ASN A 61 -6.20 -0.51 -21.77
N TRP A 62 -6.24 -1.84 -21.94
CA TRP A 62 -6.81 -2.74 -20.93
C TRP A 62 -5.87 -3.01 -19.73
N TRP A 63 -4.55 -2.82 -19.88
CA TRP A 63 -3.58 -2.95 -18.77
C TRP A 63 -3.43 -1.65 -17.97
N ILE A 64 -3.89 -0.51 -18.49
CA ILE A 64 -3.71 0.80 -17.85
C ILE A 64 -4.41 0.90 -16.48
N TRP A 65 -5.47 0.12 -16.25
CA TRP A 65 -6.19 0.10 -14.98
C TRP A 65 -5.32 -0.42 -13.83
N LEU A 66 -4.43 -1.38 -14.10
CA LEU A 66 -3.48 -1.90 -13.10
C LEU A 66 -2.50 -0.82 -12.65
N TYR A 67 -2.10 0.08 -13.56
CA TYR A 67 -1.29 1.25 -13.21
C TYR A 67 -2.03 2.16 -12.21
N TYR A 68 -3.31 2.47 -12.47
CA TYR A 68 -4.09 3.36 -11.61
C TYR A 68 -4.54 2.73 -10.28
N MET A 69 -4.56 1.40 -10.16
CA MET A 69 -4.86 0.71 -8.90
C MET A 69 -3.70 0.68 -7.90
N MET A 70 -2.50 1.10 -8.28
CA MET A 70 -1.34 1.09 -7.37
C MET A 70 -1.18 2.44 -6.67
N PRO A 71 -1.19 2.51 -5.33
CA PRO A 71 -1.04 3.78 -4.59
C PRO A 71 0.31 4.44 -4.84
N THR A 72 1.36 3.65 -5.14
CA THR A 72 2.69 4.15 -5.51
C THR A 72 2.68 5.00 -6.78
N SER A 73 1.76 4.73 -7.71
CA SER A 73 1.58 5.52 -8.94
C SER A 73 1.20 6.96 -8.63
N TRP A 74 0.15 7.08 -7.85
CA TRP A 74 -0.38 8.34 -7.38
C TRP A 74 0.65 9.07 -6.51
N ALA A 75 1.34 8.36 -5.61
CA ALA A 75 2.41 8.95 -4.80
C ALA A 75 3.55 9.53 -5.65
N LEU A 76 4.03 8.80 -6.66
CA LEU A 76 5.11 9.27 -7.53
C LEU A 76 4.65 10.47 -8.37
N ASN A 77 3.45 10.42 -8.94
CA ASN A 77 2.86 11.55 -9.65
C ASN A 77 2.81 12.78 -8.75
N GLY A 78 2.30 12.64 -7.51
CA GLY A 78 2.22 13.72 -6.53
C GLY A 78 3.58 14.29 -6.17
N MET A 79 4.59 13.45 -5.91
CA MET A 79 5.94 13.91 -5.59
C MET A 79 6.58 14.67 -6.76
N ILE A 80 6.52 14.11 -7.98
CA ILE A 80 7.19 14.72 -9.14
C ILE A 80 6.47 16.01 -9.58
N THR A 81 5.13 16.00 -9.65
CA THR A 81 4.36 17.20 -10.02
C THR A 81 4.40 18.29 -8.96
N SER A 82 4.53 17.95 -7.68
CA SER A 82 4.70 18.95 -6.62
C SER A 82 6.08 19.61 -6.65
N GLN A 83 7.13 18.88 -7.07
CA GLN A 83 8.50 19.40 -7.05
C GLN A 83 8.91 20.09 -8.36
N TYR A 84 8.40 19.59 -9.48
CA TYR A 84 8.86 20.00 -10.81
C TYR A 84 7.72 20.41 -11.75
N GLY A 85 6.46 20.33 -11.30
CA GLY A 85 5.31 20.59 -12.16
C GLY A 85 5.08 22.06 -12.51
N ASP A 86 5.66 23.00 -11.75
CA ASP A 86 5.61 24.45 -12.05
C ASP A 86 6.93 25.02 -12.61
N ILE A 87 7.92 24.16 -12.85
CA ILE A 87 9.25 24.58 -13.24
C ILE A 87 9.35 24.64 -14.76
N ASP A 88 9.30 25.86 -15.30
CA ASP A 88 9.47 26.13 -16.74
C ASP A 88 10.93 26.30 -17.17
N LYS A 89 11.87 25.66 -16.46
CA LYS A 89 13.28 25.67 -16.85
C LYS A 89 13.47 24.83 -18.10
N GLU A 90 14.13 25.41 -19.09
CA GLU A 90 14.51 24.70 -20.30
C GLU A 90 15.64 23.72 -20.02
N ILE A 91 15.44 22.48 -20.44
CA ILE A 91 16.43 21.41 -20.37
C ILE A 91 16.64 20.86 -21.78
N ILE A 92 17.90 20.51 -22.09
CA ILE A 92 18.24 19.86 -23.35
C ILE A 92 18.05 18.35 -23.13
N VAL A 93 17.02 17.78 -23.75
CA VAL A 93 16.71 16.34 -23.66
C VAL A 93 16.62 15.79 -25.07
N PHE A 94 17.37 14.72 -25.36
CA PHE A 94 17.47 14.12 -26.69
C PHE A 94 17.90 15.11 -27.80
N GLY A 95 18.64 16.17 -27.45
CA GLY A 95 19.09 17.20 -28.41
C GLY A 95 18.06 18.29 -28.72
N GLU A 96 16.87 18.24 -28.12
CA GLU A 96 15.85 19.30 -28.21
C GLU A 96 15.76 20.08 -26.89
N THR A 97 15.57 21.40 -26.97
CA THR A 97 15.26 22.25 -25.81
C THR A 97 13.77 22.16 -25.50
N LYS A 98 13.42 21.59 -24.34
CA LYS A 98 12.04 21.50 -23.86
C LYS A 98 11.96 22.01 -22.43
N SER A 99 10.83 22.58 -22.03
CA SER A 99 10.60 22.88 -20.62
C SER A 99 10.54 21.58 -19.82
N LEU A 100 11.08 21.58 -18.59
CA LEU A 100 11.03 20.44 -17.69
C LEU A 100 9.59 19.97 -17.45
N SER A 101 8.66 20.92 -17.28
CA SER A 101 7.21 20.66 -17.19
C SER A 101 6.67 19.88 -18.40
N SER A 102 6.96 20.33 -19.63
CA SER A 102 6.52 19.65 -20.86
C SER A 102 7.16 18.27 -21.02
N PHE A 103 8.43 18.11 -20.62
CA PHE A 103 9.10 16.81 -20.66
C PHE A 103 8.46 15.81 -19.69
N LEU A 104 8.12 16.24 -18.48
CA LEU A 104 7.45 15.39 -17.49
C LEU A 104 6.06 14.97 -17.95
N GLU A 105 5.32 15.86 -18.59
CA GLU A 105 4.01 15.55 -19.16
C GLU A 105 4.13 14.57 -20.34
N ASP A 106 5.01 14.84 -21.31
CA ASP A 106 5.11 14.06 -22.55
C ASP A 106 5.80 12.69 -22.36
N TYR A 107 6.76 12.59 -21.44
CA TYR A 107 7.55 11.39 -21.22
C TYR A 107 7.01 10.52 -20.09
N PHE A 108 6.54 11.12 -19.00
CA PHE A 108 6.06 10.41 -17.82
C PHE A 108 4.52 10.43 -17.65
N GLY A 109 3.80 11.26 -18.42
CA GLY A 109 2.33 11.40 -18.30
C GLY A 109 1.89 12.10 -17.02
N PHE A 110 2.77 12.91 -16.42
CA PHE A 110 2.50 13.61 -15.18
C PHE A 110 1.80 14.94 -15.42
N HIS A 111 0.65 15.09 -14.78
CA HIS A 111 -0.28 16.18 -15.01
C HIS A 111 -0.48 16.94 -13.69
N HIS A 112 -0.05 18.20 -13.65
CA HIS A 112 -0.06 19.04 -12.44
C HIS A 112 -1.50 19.32 -11.95
N ASP A 113 -2.46 19.42 -12.86
CA ASP A 113 -3.91 19.53 -12.60
C ASP A 113 -4.49 18.35 -11.80
N ARG A 114 -3.80 17.20 -11.78
CA ARG A 114 -4.24 15.99 -11.05
C ARG A 114 -3.73 15.91 -9.62
N LEU A 115 -3.00 16.91 -9.13
CA LEU A 115 -2.53 16.98 -7.74
C LEU A 115 -3.65 16.82 -6.70
N PRO A 116 -4.81 17.51 -6.82
CA PRO A 116 -5.91 17.36 -5.85
C PRO A 116 -6.50 15.94 -5.85
N ILE A 117 -6.66 15.35 -7.04
CA ILE A 117 -7.17 13.97 -7.21
C ILE A 117 -6.20 12.98 -6.56
N THR A 118 -4.91 13.19 -6.80
CA THR A 118 -3.83 12.37 -6.24
C THR A 118 -3.86 12.36 -4.71
N ALA A 119 -4.04 13.53 -4.08
CA ALA A 119 -4.18 13.65 -2.63
C ALA A 119 -5.40 12.89 -2.09
N VAL A 120 -6.56 13.02 -2.73
CA VAL A 120 -7.79 12.32 -2.33
C VAL A 120 -7.60 10.80 -2.42
N VAL A 121 -7.03 10.31 -3.51
CA VAL A 121 -6.78 8.87 -3.72
C VAL A 121 -5.84 8.32 -2.65
N LEU A 122 -4.75 9.05 -2.34
CA LEU A 122 -3.79 8.66 -1.31
C LEU A 122 -4.40 8.61 0.10
N ILE A 123 -5.38 9.46 0.41
CA ILE A 123 -6.12 9.40 1.68
C ILE A 123 -7.14 8.25 1.68
N PHE A 124 -7.76 7.97 0.54
CA PHE A 124 -8.77 6.92 0.42
C PHE A 124 -8.20 5.51 0.63
N TYR A 125 -7.01 5.21 0.10
CA TYR A 125 -6.37 3.89 0.25
C TYR A 125 -6.22 3.41 1.71
N PRO A 126 -5.61 4.16 2.64
CA PRO A 126 -5.48 3.73 4.03
C PRO A 126 -6.83 3.61 4.74
N LEU A 127 -7.84 4.42 4.37
CA LEU A 127 -9.20 4.29 4.92
C LEU A 127 -9.86 2.98 4.51
N VAL A 128 -9.76 2.60 3.22
CA VAL A 128 -10.26 1.31 2.73
C VAL A 128 -9.52 0.15 3.38
N LEU A 129 -8.19 0.24 3.50
CA LEU A 129 -7.40 -0.79 4.15
C LEU A 129 -7.76 -0.95 5.62
N ALA A 130 -7.94 0.17 6.35
CA ALA A 130 -8.36 0.16 7.75
C ALA A 130 -9.77 -0.44 7.92
N PHE A 131 -10.70 -0.07 7.05
CA PHE A 131 -12.05 -0.62 7.03
C PHE A 131 -12.06 -2.13 6.76
N LEU A 132 -11.32 -2.57 5.72
CA LEU A 132 -11.20 -3.99 5.37
C LEU A 132 -10.54 -4.77 6.51
N PHE A 133 -9.50 -4.22 7.13
CA PHE A 133 -8.83 -4.83 8.27
C PHE A 133 -9.79 -4.99 9.47
N ALA A 134 -10.53 -3.94 9.83
CA ALA A 134 -11.53 -4.00 10.89
C ALA A 134 -12.64 -5.02 10.59
N TYR A 135 -13.13 -5.06 9.34
CA TYR A 135 -14.11 -6.03 8.89
C TYR A 135 -13.59 -7.47 8.99
N CYS A 136 -12.36 -7.72 8.51
CA CYS A 136 -11.72 -9.03 8.59
C CYS A 136 -11.55 -9.48 10.03
N ILE A 137 -11.11 -8.62 10.95
CA ILE A 137 -11.01 -8.96 12.38
C ILE A 137 -12.39 -9.28 12.98
N GLY A 138 -13.42 -8.51 12.63
CA GLY A 138 -14.79 -8.75 13.10
C GLY A 138 -15.40 -10.07 12.60
N LYS A 139 -15.13 -10.44 11.34
CA LYS A 139 -15.69 -11.64 10.69
C LYS A 139 -14.85 -12.90 10.97
N LEU A 140 -13.53 -12.78 11.00
CA LEU A 140 -12.59 -13.82 11.39
C LEU A 140 -12.46 -13.93 12.91
N ASN A 141 -13.49 -13.55 13.66
CA ASN A 141 -13.53 -13.68 15.11
C ASN A 141 -13.56 -15.17 15.50
N PHE A 142 -12.39 -15.82 15.42
CA PHE A 142 -12.09 -17.20 15.79
C PHE A 142 -12.24 -17.43 17.30
N LEU A 143 -12.53 -16.37 18.08
CA LEU A 143 -12.81 -16.45 19.51
C LEU A 143 -14.24 -16.87 19.83
N ARG A 144 -15.12 -17.00 18.82
CA ARG A 144 -16.44 -17.62 18.97
C ARG A 144 -16.43 -19.06 18.43
N ARG A 145 -15.46 -19.83 18.91
CA ARG A 145 -15.54 -21.29 19.00
C ARG A 145 -14.90 -21.72 20.31
#